data_AF-Q4D4Q5-F1
#
_entry.id   AF-Q4D4Q5-F1
#
_cell.length_a   1.000
_cell.length_b   1.000
_cell.length_c   1.000
_cell.angle_alpha   90.00
_cell.angle_beta   90.00
_cell.angle_gamma   90.00
#
_symmetry.space_group_name_H-M   'P 1'
#
loop_
_entity.id
_entity.type
_entity.pdbx_description
1 polymer ?
#
loop_
_entity_poly.entity_id
_entity_poly.type
_entity_poly.pdbx_seq_one_letter_code
_entity_poly.pdbx_strand_id
1 'polypeptide(L)'
;MTMGTCNKCHKVLLLQCWPHPSFFLVVCYFVLGGRGRRQSEGVRFPSLFFFFLALGWRNHSMGRANHAFSASRNESTENSKSVPSQPEQEAVSPPPPPPAGDLDISPEIVTLAFVLNSVFLAVSLGTAWFLREQYAAGPNGENVKEAFKLWKTTRWVGSVRTSMRSDAIACTPVRQRLLVLQILAVSALFISLITLVAAVVRRYFLQGNSGIRLALIYCVAICFIILTVESAIGINVYTFSFVACGEGSSYHSHAFELSVGFALTIAAWAITAFAGIVVYNKVPFPRDERIVAYGIQAFDMLAFIAFLFSTVACAIPLWFYKDSARRILTEVFLWKERYSILWATNASSNSTSVKKLGCDSLSHYFLAAESFGIVSVLLNGTTFVIGFLLVKGLVGVTKYALMLGYISTMVAFLQWILLICIYYGDWCSGRVAYHRKKYVMAAGFALSVTAGVLMAVGTSL
;
A
#
# COMPACT_ATOMS: atom_id res chain seq x y z
N MET A 1 33.71 49.37 28.80
CA MET A 1 34.71 48.84 27.84
C MET A 1 34.04 47.77 27.01
N THR A 2 33.91 48.02 25.72
CA THR A 2 33.43 47.08 24.71
C THR A 2 34.38 45.89 24.58
N MET A 3 33.85 44.68 24.72
CA MET A 3 34.47 43.48 24.18
C MET A 3 33.36 42.64 23.55
N GLY A 4 33.04 43.00 22.30
CA GLY A 4 32.36 42.12 21.38
C GLY A 4 33.39 41.20 20.74
N THR A 5 33.10 39.90 20.73
CA THR A 5 33.22 38.96 19.60
C THR A 5 33.14 37.54 20.15
N CYS A 6 32.07 36.81 19.84
CA CYS A 6 32.24 35.48 19.27
C CYS A 6 31.09 35.20 18.31
N ASN A 7 31.48 35.01 17.07
CA ASN A 7 30.69 34.97 15.86
C ASN A 7 30.35 33.50 15.55
N LYS A 8 29.17 33.25 14.98
CA LYS A 8 28.83 32.07 14.16
C LYS A 8 28.94 30.68 14.82
N CYS A 9 27.82 30.20 15.37
CA CYS A 9 27.50 28.77 15.26
C CYS A 9 26.30 28.62 14.32
N HIS A 10 26.58 27.95 13.21
CA HIS A 10 25.80 27.71 11.99
C HIS A 10 24.27 27.71 12.11
N LYS A 11 23.66 28.50 11.21
CA LYS A 11 22.35 28.25 10.60
C LYS A 11 22.35 26.84 9.98
N VAL A 12 22.00 25.81 10.74
CA VAL A 12 21.45 24.55 10.23
C VAL A 12 19.94 24.63 10.41
N LEU A 13 19.31 25.47 9.58
CA LEU A 13 17.86 25.61 9.50
C LEU A 13 17.43 25.75 8.02
N LEU A 14 18.15 25.05 7.13
CA LEU A 14 17.92 25.07 5.69
C LEU A 14 17.44 23.68 5.25
N LEU A 15 16.18 23.65 4.81
CA LEU A 15 15.48 22.56 4.09
C LEU A 15 15.16 21.28 4.89
N GLN A 16 14.13 21.33 5.73
CA GLN A 16 13.47 20.13 6.24
C GLN A 16 12.52 19.57 5.17
N CYS A 17 12.97 18.53 4.46
CA CYS A 17 12.21 17.65 3.55
C CYS A 17 11.47 18.27 2.34
N TRP A 18 11.86 19.43 1.86
CA TRP A 18 11.61 19.79 0.46
C TRP A 18 12.92 19.70 -0.31
N PRO A 19 12.99 18.92 -1.42
CA PRO A 19 14.13 19.02 -2.31
C PRO A 19 14.26 20.48 -2.75
N HIS A 20 15.46 21.05 -2.62
CA HIS A 20 15.77 22.36 -3.16
C HIS A 20 15.27 22.43 -4.62
N PRO A 21 14.67 23.54 -5.10
CA PRO A 21 14.07 23.63 -6.43
C PRO A 21 15.00 23.23 -7.59
N SER A 22 16.33 23.20 -7.36
CA SER A 22 17.32 22.65 -8.28
C SER A 22 17.09 21.17 -8.61
N PHE A 23 16.61 20.35 -7.67
CA PHE A 23 16.36 18.92 -7.90
C PHE A 23 15.13 18.72 -8.81
N PHE A 24 14.08 19.52 -8.62
CA PHE A 24 12.93 19.55 -9.53
C PHE A 24 13.29 20.15 -10.89
N LEU A 25 14.20 21.13 -10.95
CA LEU A 25 14.70 21.65 -12.20
C LEU A 25 15.52 20.62 -12.97
N VAL A 26 16.34 19.78 -12.32
CA VAL A 26 17.08 18.70 -13.00
C VAL A 26 16.12 17.64 -13.54
N VAL A 27 15.09 17.25 -12.77
CA VAL A 27 14.06 16.30 -13.26
C VAL A 27 13.24 16.91 -14.39
N CYS A 28 12.82 18.18 -14.30
CA CYS A 28 12.09 18.84 -15.39
C CYS A 28 12.97 19.10 -16.62
N TYR A 29 14.26 19.42 -16.47
CA TYR A 29 15.17 19.59 -17.60
C TYR A 29 15.48 18.26 -18.28
N PHE A 30 15.54 17.15 -17.54
CA PHE A 30 15.72 15.83 -18.14
C PHE A 30 14.44 15.29 -18.78
N VAL A 31 13.26 15.62 -18.25
CA VAL A 31 11.97 15.22 -18.83
C VAL A 31 11.61 16.06 -20.07
N LEU A 32 12.05 17.33 -20.15
CA LEU A 32 11.75 18.23 -21.27
C LEU A 32 12.94 18.48 -22.23
N GLY A 33 14.13 17.99 -21.91
CA GLY A 33 15.35 18.11 -22.72
C GLY A 33 15.43 17.05 -23.82
N GLY A 34 14.53 17.09 -24.80
CA GLY A 34 14.53 16.12 -25.89
C GLY A 34 13.54 16.43 -27.00
N ARG A 35 13.88 17.43 -27.84
CA ARG A 35 13.36 17.69 -29.20
C ARG A 35 11.85 17.51 -29.45
N GLY A 36 11.19 18.64 -29.67
CA GLY A 36 10.06 18.70 -30.61
C GLY A 36 9.01 19.74 -30.28
N ARG A 37 9.12 20.94 -30.86
CA ARG A 37 8.04 21.94 -30.93
C ARG A 37 6.75 21.29 -31.45
N ARG A 38 5.67 21.33 -30.69
CA ARG A 38 4.30 21.52 -31.20
C ARG A 38 3.40 22.06 -30.10
N GLN A 39 2.49 22.92 -30.54
CA GLN A 39 1.68 23.83 -29.74
C GLN A 39 0.80 23.13 -28.69
N SER A 40 0.74 23.82 -27.54
CA SER A 40 -0.40 23.98 -26.64
C SER A 40 -1.77 23.78 -27.30
N GLU A 41 -2.53 22.80 -26.84
CA GLU A 41 -3.98 22.94 -26.60
C GLU A 41 -4.33 22.24 -25.28
N GLY A 42 -5.10 22.95 -24.45
CA GLY A 42 -5.39 22.57 -23.08
C GLY A 42 -6.28 21.33 -22.98
N VAL A 43 -5.86 20.37 -22.17
CA VAL A 43 -6.69 19.23 -21.80
C VAL A 43 -7.07 19.37 -20.33
N ARG A 44 -8.36 19.63 -20.10
CA ARG A 44 -9.00 19.57 -18.78
C ARG A 44 -8.84 18.18 -18.20
N PHE A 45 -8.34 18.08 -16.97
CA PHE A 45 -8.28 16.86 -16.17
C PHE A 45 -9.70 16.25 -16.02
N PRO A 46 -9.98 15.04 -16.52
CA PRO A 46 -11.14 14.30 -16.07
C PRO A 46 -10.78 13.50 -14.81
N SER A 47 -11.75 13.41 -13.90
CA SER A 47 -11.62 12.73 -12.61
C SER A 47 -11.21 11.26 -12.77
N LEU A 48 -10.42 10.78 -11.80
CA LEU A 48 -9.88 9.43 -11.64
C LEU A 48 -10.91 8.28 -11.80
N PHE A 49 -12.20 8.59 -11.79
CA PHE A 49 -13.28 7.63 -12.01
C PHE A 49 -13.33 7.10 -13.46
N PHE A 50 -12.88 7.89 -14.44
CA PHE A 50 -12.89 7.45 -15.85
C PHE A 50 -11.66 6.62 -16.26
N PHE A 51 -10.55 6.71 -15.51
CA PHE A 51 -9.33 5.98 -15.86
C PHE A 51 -9.49 4.46 -15.73
N PHE A 52 -10.32 3.99 -14.80
CA PHE A 52 -10.59 2.56 -14.62
C PHE A 52 -11.60 1.99 -15.62
N LEU A 53 -12.55 2.79 -16.13
CA LEU A 53 -13.50 2.33 -17.16
C LEU A 53 -12.88 2.33 -18.58
N ALA A 54 -11.94 3.24 -18.86
CA ALA A 54 -11.30 3.32 -20.18
C ALA A 54 -10.40 2.10 -20.50
N LEU A 55 -9.76 1.52 -19.47
CA LEU A 55 -8.98 0.29 -19.63
C LEU A 55 -9.85 -0.97 -19.82
N GLY A 56 -11.10 -0.94 -19.36
CA GLY A 56 -12.05 -2.05 -19.53
C GLY A 56 -12.77 -2.10 -20.88
N TRP A 57 -12.87 -0.97 -21.60
CA TRP A 57 -13.72 -0.90 -22.80
C TRP A 57 -12.99 -1.18 -24.12
N ARG A 58 -11.66 -1.06 -24.19
CA ARG A 58 -10.97 -1.00 -25.50
C ARG A 58 -10.66 -2.34 -26.19
N ASN A 59 -11.12 -3.49 -25.69
CA ASN A 59 -10.82 -4.80 -26.31
C ASN A 59 -12.05 -5.62 -26.74
N HIS A 60 -13.15 -4.96 -27.12
CA HIS A 60 -14.21 -5.60 -27.92
C HIS A 60 -14.20 -5.06 -29.36
N SER A 61 -13.24 -5.55 -30.15
CA SER A 61 -13.30 -5.53 -31.62
C SER A 61 -12.85 -6.90 -32.12
N MET A 62 -13.74 -7.89 -31.96
CA MET A 62 -13.67 -9.12 -32.76
C MET A 62 -14.13 -8.80 -34.19
N GLY A 63 -13.18 -8.43 -35.05
CA GLY A 63 -13.34 -8.48 -36.49
C GLY A 63 -12.89 -9.84 -37.00
N ARG A 64 -13.86 -10.73 -37.23
CA ARG A 64 -13.75 -12.09 -37.76
C ARG A 64 -13.87 -12.02 -39.30
N ALA A 65 -12.91 -12.62 -40.04
CA ALA A 65 -13.04 -13.26 -41.37
C ALA A 65 -11.64 -13.32 -42.02
N ASN A 66 -10.99 -14.50 -42.12
CA ASN A 66 -11.11 -15.46 -43.22
C ASN A 66 -10.89 -14.83 -44.61
N HIS A 67 -9.79 -15.20 -45.29
CA HIS A 67 -9.83 -15.86 -46.59
C HIS A 67 -8.44 -16.40 -46.95
N ALA A 68 -8.36 -17.72 -47.00
CA ALA A 68 -7.29 -18.47 -47.66
C ALA A 68 -7.32 -18.15 -49.17
N PHE A 69 -6.18 -17.76 -49.73
CA PHE A 69 -5.95 -17.77 -51.17
C PHE A 69 -5.00 -18.92 -51.48
N SER A 70 -5.57 -20.08 -51.80
CA SER A 70 -4.90 -21.13 -52.57
C SER A 70 -4.95 -20.74 -54.05
N ALA A 71 -3.80 -20.39 -54.62
CA ALA A 71 -3.63 -20.27 -56.07
C ALA A 71 -2.51 -21.22 -56.49
N SER A 72 -2.93 -22.42 -56.89
CA SER A 72 -2.18 -23.33 -57.75
C SER A 72 -1.87 -22.65 -59.09
N ARG A 73 -0.62 -22.72 -59.56
CA ARG A 73 -0.35 -22.74 -61.01
C ARG A 73 1.02 -23.31 -61.36
N ASN A 74 0.95 -24.49 -61.98
CA ASN A 74 1.68 -24.98 -63.15
C ASN A 74 3.20 -25.16 -63.13
N GLU A 75 3.57 -26.44 -63.23
CA GLU A 75 4.29 -27.04 -64.37
C GLU A 75 5.39 -26.21 -65.04
N SER A 76 6.62 -26.70 -64.91
CA SER A 76 7.54 -26.82 -66.03
C SER A 76 8.50 -27.98 -65.79
N THR A 77 8.20 -29.09 -66.44
CA THR A 77 9.08 -30.22 -66.76
C THR A 77 10.12 -29.75 -67.77
N GLU A 78 11.42 -29.96 -67.52
CA GLU A 78 12.38 -30.57 -68.47
C GLU A 78 13.85 -30.46 -68.01
N ASN A 79 14.45 -31.64 -67.87
CA ASN A 79 15.77 -32.04 -68.37
C ASN A 79 16.94 -31.04 -68.36
N SER A 80 17.92 -31.30 -67.49
CA SER A 80 19.30 -31.56 -67.96
C SER A 80 20.25 -32.08 -66.87
N LYS A 81 20.79 -33.27 -67.16
CA LYS A 81 22.18 -33.73 -66.95
C LYS A 81 22.87 -33.44 -65.61
N SER A 82 22.83 -34.46 -64.76
CA SER A 82 24.00 -35.15 -64.18
C SER A 82 25.36 -34.39 -64.16
N VAL A 83 25.73 -33.92 -62.97
CA VAL A 83 27.13 -33.88 -62.51
C VAL A 83 27.14 -34.41 -61.06
N PRO A 84 27.87 -35.49 -60.75
CA PRO A 84 27.98 -36.01 -59.39
C PRO A 84 29.09 -35.22 -58.66
N SER A 85 28.72 -34.16 -57.97
CA SER A 85 29.59 -33.48 -57.01
C SER A 85 29.07 -33.73 -55.61
N GLN A 86 29.93 -34.38 -54.81
CA GLN A 86 30.01 -34.54 -53.35
C GLN A 86 28.75 -34.31 -52.48
N PRO A 87 28.51 -35.17 -51.47
CA PRO A 87 27.39 -34.99 -50.54
C PRO A 87 27.47 -33.60 -49.91
N GLU A 88 26.55 -32.74 -50.33
CA GLU A 88 26.24 -31.50 -49.69
C GLU A 88 25.84 -31.88 -48.27
N GLN A 89 26.73 -31.56 -47.34
CA GLN A 89 26.55 -31.77 -45.93
C GLN A 89 25.30 -30.96 -45.59
N GLU A 90 24.16 -31.63 -45.56
CA GLU A 90 22.85 -31.05 -45.28
C GLU A 90 23.04 -30.35 -43.94
N ALA A 91 23.20 -29.03 -43.99
CA ALA A 91 23.33 -28.21 -42.82
C ALA A 91 21.99 -28.32 -42.13
N VAL A 92 21.88 -29.32 -41.24
CA VAL A 92 20.76 -29.51 -40.33
C VAL A 92 20.69 -28.20 -39.58
N SER A 93 19.83 -27.31 -40.10
CA SER A 93 19.55 -26.05 -39.47
C SER A 93 19.13 -26.41 -38.05
N PRO A 94 19.78 -25.85 -37.02
CA PRO A 94 19.43 -26.19 -35.65
C PRO A 94 17.92 -25.97 -35.51
N PRO A 95 17.21 -26.92 -34.87
CA PRO A 95 15.77 -26.83 -34.77
C PRO A 95 15.40 -25.44 -34.22
N PRO A 96 14.38 -24.77 -34.80
CA PRO A 96 13.99 -23.46 -34.35
C PRO A 96 13.80 -23.49 -32.83
N PRO A 97 14.28 -22.47 -32.11
CA PRO A 97 14.15 -22.44 -30.66
C PRO A 97 12.68 -22.68 -30.30
N PRO A 98 12.39 -23.48 -29.26
CA PRO A 98 11.03 -23.77 -28.87
C PRO A 98 10.26 -22.46 -28.71
N PRO A 99 9.01 -22.37 -29.20
CA PRO A 99 8.22 -21.16 -29.07
C PRO A 99 8.15 -20.77 -27.59
N ALA A 100 8.32 -19.46 -27.33
CA ALA A 100 8.28 -18.90 -25.99
C ALA A 100 7.06 -19.43 -25.23
N GLY A 101 7.30 -20.26 -24.23
CA GLY A 101 6.23 -20.82 -23.40
C GLY A 101 5.68 -19.71 -22.52
N ASP A 102 4.46 -19.26 -22.78
CA ASP A 102 3.72 -18.40 -21.86
C ASP A 102 3.31 -19.22 -20.63
N LEU A 103 3.84 -18.87 -19.46
CA LEU A 103 3.44 -19.49 -18.20
C LEU A 103 2.22 -18.74 -17.64
N ASP A 104 1.06 -19.39 -17.57
CA ASP A 104 -0.12 -18.84 -16.87
C ASP A 104 0.04 -19.02 -15.35
N ILE A 105 0.69 -18.05 -14.69
CA ILE A 105 0.85 -18.01 -13.21
C ILE A 105 -0.47 -17.57 -12.52
N SER A 106 -1.48 -17.14 -13.28
CA SER A 106 -2.76 -16.62 -12.75
C SER A 106 -3.41 -17.54 -11.72
N PRO A 107 -3.54 -18.87 -11.93
CA PRO A 107 -4.19 -19.75 -10.94
C PRO A 107 -3.45 -19.81 -9.60
N GLU A 108 -2.12 -19.74 -9.60
CA GLU A 108 -1.33 -19.82 -8.38
C GLU A 108 -1.44 -18.56 -7.55
N ILE A 109 -1.28 -17.39 -8.19
CA ILE A 109 -1.42 -16.08 -7.55
C ILE A 109 -2.82 -15.93 -6.96
N VAL A 110 -3.85 -16.34 -7.70
CA VAL A 110 -5.25 -16.22 -7.27
C VAL A 110 -5.56 -17.17 -6.13
N THR A 111 -5.04 -18.41 -6.17
CA THR A 111 -5.18 -19.34 -5.05
C THR A 111 -4.53 -18.77 -3.79
N LEU A 112 -3.29 -18.29 -3.87
CA LEU A 112 -2.59 -17.69 -2.74
C LEU A 112 -3.33 -16.45 -2.21
N ALA A 113 -3.78 -15.57 -3.10
CA ALA A 113 -4.56 -14.39 -2.75
C ALA A 113 -5.82 -14.76 -1.96
N PHE A 114 -6.58 -15.78 -2.37
CA PHE A 114 -7.79 -16.19 -1.67
C PHE A 114 -7.56 -17.01 -0.40
N VAL A 115 -6.42 -17.68 -0.26
CA VAL A 115 -5.98 -18.21 1.04
C VAL A 115 -5.78 -17.05 2.02
N LEU A 116 -4.97 -16.06 1.65
CA LEU A 116 -4.71 -14.89 2.49
C LEU A 116 -5.99 -14.11 2.80
N ASN A 117 -6.82 -13.88 1.79
CA ASN A 117 -8.11 -13.19 1.93
C ASN A 117 -9.04 -13.89 2.92
N SER A 118 -9.17 -15.22 2.82
CA SER A 118 -10.02 -15.99 3.73
C SER A 118 -9.51 -15.93 5.18
N VAL A 119 -8.17 -15.98 5.37
CA VAL A 119 -7.56 -15.80 6.70
C VAL A 119 -7.83 -14.40 7.24
N PHE A 120 -7.64 -13.36 6.43
CA PHE A 120 -7.88 -11.97 6.84
C PHE A 120 -9.33 -11.73 7.23
N LEU A 121 -10.27 -12.23 6.44
CA LEU A 121 -11.70 -12.11 6.75
C LEU A 121 -12.06 -12.89 8.02
N ALA A 122 -11.59 -14.14 8.19
CA ALA A 122 -11.83 -14.91 9.40
C ALA A 122 -11.29 -14.21 10.66
N VAL A 123 -10.09 -13.64 10.60
CA VAL A 123 -9.50 -12.86 11.70
C VAL A 123 -10.24 -11.55 11.92
N SER A 124 -10.70 -10.88 10.85
CA SER A 124 -11.51 -9.65 10.94
C SER A 124 -12.81 -9.87 11.72
N LEU A 125 -13.46 -11.03 11.54
CA LEU A 125 -14.61 -11.41 12.37
C LEU A 125 -14.22 -11.58 13.86
N GLY A 126 -13.07 -12.17 14.18
CA GLY A 126 -12.67 -12.39 15.58
C GLY A 126 -12.20 -11.13 16.34
N THR A 127 -11.76 -10.11 15.60
CA THR A 127 -10.98 -8.99 16.13
C THR A 127 -11.80 -7.71 16.30
N ALA A 128 -11.22 -6.74 17.02
CA ALA A 128 -11.86 -5.43 17.17
C ALA A 128 -11.74 -4.66 15.87
N TRP A 129 -12.87 -4.08 15.45
CA TRP A 129 -12.94 -3.20 14.29
C TRP A 129 -12.61 -1.77 14.66
N PHE A 130 -13.12 -1.32 15.81
CA PHE A 130 -12.81 -0.02 16.38
C PHE A 130 -12.28 -0.18 17.79
N LEU A 131 -11.26 0.59 18.13
CA LEU A 131 -10.61 0.54 19.43
C LEU A 131 -10.38 1.95 19.96
N ARG A 132 -10.71 2.16 21.22
CA ARG A 132 -10.36 3.36 21.97
C ARG A 132 -9.56 2.94 23.19
N GLU A 133 -8.37 3.49 23.35
CA GLU A 133 -7.54 3.32 24.55
C GLU A 133 -7.23 4.70 25.12
N GLN A 134 -7.44 4.87 26.42
CA GLN A 134 -7.22 6.12 27.11
C GLN A 134 -6.40 5.89 28.36
N TYR A 135 -5.40 6.75 28.53
CA TYR A 135 -4.54 6.73 29.70
C TYR A 135 -5.17 7.52 30.83
N ALA A 136 -5.27 6.91 32.02
CA ALA A 136 -5.75 7.55 33.24
C ALA A 136 -7.11 8.30 33.14
N ALA A 137 -8.02 7.81 32.30
CA ALA A 137 -9.33 8.43 32.05
C ALA A 137 -10.48 7.84 32.92
N GLY A 138 -10.19 6.82 33.73
CA GLY A 138 -11.15 6.24 34.67
C GLY A 138 -11.40 7.15 35.86
N PRO A 139 -12.47 6.91 36.64
CA PRO A 139 -12.84 7.74 37.80
C PRO A 139 -11.72 7.84 38.85
N ASN A 140 -10.90 6.79 38.98
CA ASN A 140 -9.76 6.73 39.91
C ASN A 140 -8.40 6.92 39.20
N GLY A 141 -8.37 7.50 37.99
CA GLY A 141 -7.13 7.59 37.19
C GLY A 141 -6.70 6.28 36.54
N GLU A 142 -7.63 5.34 36.35
CA GLU A 142 -7.39 4.06 35.70
C GLU A 142 -7.39 4.19 34.17
N ASN A 143 -6.76 3.23 33.48
CA ASN A 143 -6.82 3.18 32.02
C ASN A 143 -8.20 2.70 31.57
N VAL A 144 -8.74 3.33 30.53
CA VAL A 144 -10.01 2.95 29.92
C VAL A 144 -9.74 2.41 28.53
N LYS A 145 -10.28 1.23 28.23
CA LYS A 145 -10.23 0.63 26.91
C LYS A 145 -11.64 0.28 26.47
N GLU A 146 -11.99 0.58 25.23
CA GLU A 146 -13.26 0.20 24.63
C GLU A 146 -12.95 -0.42 23.26
N ALA A 147 -13.30 -1.70 23.10
CA ALA A 147 -13.13 -2.41 21.84
C ALA A 147 -14.50 -2.79 21.30
N PHE A 148 -14.78 -2.31 20.10
CA PHE A 148 -15.93 -2.67 19.32
C PHE A 148 -15.57 -3.85 18.41
N LYS A 149 -16.17 -5.02 18.67
CA LYS A 149 -16.21 -6.14 17.73
C LYS A 149 -17.60 -6.22 17.12
N LEU A 150 -17.72 -6.77 15.92
CA LEU A 150 -19.00 -6.85 15.19
C LEU A 150 -20.16 -7.39 16.05
N TRP A 151 -19.95 -8.45 16.85
CA TRP A 151 -21.00 -9.06 17.71
C TRP A 151 -20.98 -8.60 19.17
N LYS A 152 -19.92 -7.92 19.62
CA LYS A 152 -19.70 -7.64 21.04
C LYS A 152 -18.84 -6.41 21.24
N THR A 153 -19.32 -5.49 22.06
CA THR A 153 -18.54 -4.36 22.56
C THR A 153 -18.04 -4.68 23.97
N THR A 154 -16.77 -4.45 24.23
CA THR A 154 -16.13 -4.68 25.53
C THR A 154 -15.50 -3.40 26.02
N ARG A 155 -15.83 -3.02 27.25
CA ARG A 155 -15.27 -1.86 27.95
C ARG A 155 -14.51 -2.32 29.18
N TRP A 156 -13.28 -1.88 29.30
CA TRP A 156 -12.42 -2.11 30.45
C TRP A 156 -12.15 -0.78 31.13
N VAL A 157 -12.35 -0.73 32.44
CA VAL A 157 -11.95 0.37 33.32
C VAL A 157 -11.05 -0.26 34.37
N GLY A 158 -9.75 -0.01 34.28
CA GLY A 158 -8.76 -0.72 35.08
C GLY A 158 -8.84 -2.24 34.86
N SER A 159 -9.12 -2.99 35.92
CA SER A 159 -9.32 -4.45 35.88
C SER A 159 -10.77 -4.86 35.58
N VAL A 160 -11.74 -3.95 35.71
CA VAL A 160 -13.16 -4.25 35.58
C VAL A 160 -13.55 -4.30 34.10
N ARG A 161 -14.06 -5.46 33.67
CA ARG A 161 -14.54 -5.70 32.31
C ARG A 161 -16.06 -5.72 32.27
N THR A 162 -16.65 -4.79 31.55
CA THR A 162 -18.06 -4.82 31.16
C THR A 162 -18.17 -5.20 29.69
N SER A 163 -19.18 -5.99 29.35
CA SER A 163 -19.35 -6.41 27.96
C SER A 163 -20.80 -6.45 27.56
N MET A 164 -21.08 -5.86 26.40
CA MET A 164 -22.40 -5.66 25.86
C MET A 164 -22.45 -6.30 24.48
N ARG A 165 -23.46 -7.13 24.24
CA ARG A 165 -23.68 -7.76 22.93
C ARG A 165 -24.35 -6.75 21.99
N SER A 166 -24.10 -6.86 20.68
CA SER A 166 -24.57 -5.86 19.71
C SER A 166 -26.11 -5.77 19.60
N ASP A 167 -26.83 -6.84 19.94
CA ASP A 167 -28.30 -6.89 20.06
C ASP A 167 -28.83 -6.09 21.26
N ALA A 168 -28.02 -5.86 22.29
CA ALA A 168 -28.40 -5.08 23.46
C ALA A 168 -28.31 -3.56 23.21
N ILE A 169 -27.72 -3.09 22.11
CA ILE A 169 -27.53 -1.65 21.82
C ILE A 169 -28.91 -0.98 21.73
N ALA A 170 -29.23 -0.09 22.67
CA ALA A 170 -30.54 0.55 22.78
C ALA A 170 -30.95 1.31 21.51
N CYS A 171 -29.98 1.88 20.79
CA CYS A 171 -30.27 2.67 19.61
C CYS A 171 -30.53 1.81 18.36
N THR A 172 -31.78 1.83 17.89
CA THR A 172 -32.27 1.05 16.75
C THR A 172 -31.54 1.31 15.41
N PRO A 173 -31.25 2.54 14.96
CA PRO A 173 -30.58 2.76 13.67
C PRO A 173 -29.13 2.25 13.64
N VAL A 174 -28.42 2.36 14.77
CA VAL A 174 -27.06 1.79 14.92
C VAL A 174 -27.15 0.27 14.82
N ARG A 175 -28.09 -0.34 15.56
CA ARG A 175 -28.29 -1.79 15.57
C ARG A 175 -28.58 -2.34 14.17
N GLN A 176 -29.41 -1.68 13.38
CA GLN A 176 -29.73 -2.10 12.00
C GLN A 176 -28.49 -2.08 11.10
N ARG A 177 -27.70 -1.00 11.12
CA ARG A 177 -26.48 -0.91 10.30
C ARG A 177 -25.43 -1.94 10.72
N LEU A 178 -25.30 -2.20 12.02
CA LEU A 178 -24.41 -3.24 12.53
C LEU A 178 -24.84 -4.64 12.12
N LEU A 179 -26.15 -4.92 12.09
CA LEU A 179 -26.68 -6.20 11.62
C LEU A 179 -26.39 -6.40 10.13
N VAL A 180 -26.59 -5.38 9.30
CA VAL A 180 -26.21 -5.42 7.88
C VAL A 180 -24.71 -5.67 7.72
N LEU A 181 -23.88 -4.98 8.50
CA LEU A 181 -22.42 -5.16 8.47
C LEU A 181 -22.01 -6.59 8.86
N GLN A 182 -22.64 -7.19 9.89
CA GLN A 182 -22.40 -8.58 10.28
C GLN A 182 -22.77 -9.57 9.16
N ILE A 183 -23.92 -9.38 8.51
CA ILE A 183 -24.36 -10.25 7.41
C ILE A 183 -23.37 -10.15 6.24
N LEU A 184 -22.97 -8.92 5.88
CA LEU A 184 -21.99 -8.69 4.81
C LEU A 184 -20.65 -9.34 5.11
N ALA A 185 -20.11 -9.18 6.31
CA ALA A 185 -18.83 -9.76 6.70
C ALA A 185 -18.84 -11.31 6.66
N VAL A 186 -19.93 -11.94 7.12
CA VAL A 186 -20.10 -13.40 7.03
C VAL A 186 -20.25 -13.84 5.57
N SER A 187 -21.02 -13.10 4.77
CA SER A 187 -21.20 -13.40 3.35
C SER A 187 -19.89 -13.25 2.56
N ALA A 188 -19.07 -12.24 2.86
CA ALA A 188 -17.77 -12.03 2.24
C ALA A 188 -16.84 -13.21 2.52
N LEU A 189 -16.78 -13.66 3.78
CA LEU A 189 -15.99 -14.84 4.14
C LEU A 189 -16.48 -16.09 3.38
N PHE A 190 -17.80 -16.32 3.35
CA PHE A 190 -18.37 -17.47 2.67
C PHE A 190 -18.06 -17.48 1.16
N ILE A 191 -18.26 -16.35 0.47
CA ILE A 191 -17.92 -16.21 -0.95
C ILE A 191 -16.41 -16.33 -1.17
N SER A 192 -15.58 -15.79 -0.28
CA SER A 192 -14.12 -15.97 -0.34
C SER A 192 -13.73 -17.46 -0.28
N LEU A 193 -14.34 -18.25 0.61
CA LEU A 193 -14.10 -19.68 0.70
C LEU A 193 -14.56 -20.45 -0.55
N ILE A 194 -15.72 -20.12 -1.12
CA ILE A 194 -16.18 -20.69 -2.40
C ILE A 194 -15.18 -20.34 -3.52
N THR A 195 -14.71 -19.10 -3.55
CA THR A 195 -13.74 -18.64 -4.55
C THR A 195 -12.41 -19.37 -4.41
N LEU A 196 -11.97 -19.61 -3.17
CA LEU A 196 -10.78 -20.42 -2.88
C LEU A 196 -10.94 -21.86 -3.39
N VAL A 197 -12.07 -22.52 -3.13
CA VAL A 197 -12.35 -23.86 -3.64
C VAL A 197 -12.34 -23.87 -5.17
N ALA A 198 -12.99 -22.90 -5.82
CA ALA A 198 -12.98 -22.77 -7.28
C ALA A 198 -11.55 -22.56 -7.85
N ALA A 199 -10.73 -21.76 -7.16
CA ALA A 199 -9.33 -21.54 -7.55
C ALA A 199 -8.48 -22.82 -7.43
N VAL A 200 -8.64 -23.57 -6.33
CA VAL A 200 -7.98 -24.87 -6.12
C VAL A 200 -8.42 -25.90 -7.18
N VAL A 201 -9.73 -25.99 -7.44
CA VAL A 201 -10.27 -26.91 -8.47
C VAL A 201 -9.72 -26.57 -9.85
N ARG A 202 -9.69 -25.29 -10.21
CA ARG A 202 -9.07 -24.83 -11.47
C ARG A 202 -7.58 -25.19 -11.54
N ARG A 203 -6.85 -25.06 -10.43
CA ARG A 203 -5.42 -25.34 -10.36
C ARG A 203 -5.10 -26.81 -10.59
N TYR A 204 -5.84 -27.72 -9.96
CA TYR A 204 -5.47 -29.15 -9.93
C TYR A 204 -6.21 -30.02 -10.95
N PHE A 205 -7.48 -29.74 -11.25
CA PHE A 205 -8.32 -30.68 -11.99
C PHE A 205 -8.68 -30.22 -13.39
N LEU A 206 -8.85 -28.91 -13.59
CA LEU A 206 -9.52 -28.38 -14.78
C LEU A 206 -8.76 -27.19 -15.37
N GLN A 207 -7.44 -27.34 -15.51
CA GLN A 207 -6.59 -26.38 -16.21
C GLN A 207 -7.08 -26.22 -17.65
N GLY A 208 -7.36 -25.00 -18.07
CA GLY A 208 -7.84 -24.68 -19.41
C GLY A 208 -9.37 -24.63 -19.59
N ASN A 209 -10.18 -25.07 -18.62
CA ASN A 209 -11.64 -25.00 -18.74
C ASN A 209 -12.13 -23.53 -18.63
N SER A 210 -12.70 -23.01 -19.71
CA SER A 210 -13.21 -21.64 -19.81
C SER A 210 -14.37 -21.37 -18.85
N GLY A 211 -15.22 -22.37 -18.59
CA GLY A 211 -16.38 -22.24 -17.71
C GLY A 211 -16.00 -21.98 -16.25
N ILE A 212 -14.98 -22.67 -15.74
CA ILE A 212 -14.50 -22.47 -14.36
C ILE A 212 -13.78 -21.14 -14.22
N ARG A 213 -13.04 -20.73 -15.25
CA ARG A 213 -12.45 -19.39 -15.26
C ARG A 213 -13.54 -18.32 -15.18
N LEU A 214 -14.63 -18.46 -15.94
CA LEU A 214 -15.74 -17.53 -15.90
C LEU A 214 -16.43 -17.53 -14.52
N ALA A 215 -16.69 -18.71 -13.94
CA ALA A 215 -17.23 -18.83 -12.58
C ALA A 215 -16.33 -18.16 -11.53
N LEU A 216 -15.00 -18.33 -11.65
CA LEU A 216 -14.02 -17.68 -10.78
C LEU A 216 -14.07 -16.14 -10.93
N ILE A 217 -14.14 -15.62 -12.15
CA ILE A 217 -14.30 -14.17 -12.40
C ILE A 217 -15.55 -13.64 -11.68
N TYR A 218 -16.69 -14.33 -11.80
CA TYR A 218 -17.92 -13.92 -11.11
C TYR A 218 -17.79 -13.98 -9.59
N CYS A 219 -17.20 -15.04 -9.04
CA CYS A 219 -17.00 -15.16 -7.58
C CYS A 219 -16.10 -14.04 -7.02
N VAL A 220 -15.00 -13.74 -7.71
CA VAL A 220 -14.09 -12.64 -7.36
C VAL A 220 -14.81 -11.29 -7.43
N ALA A 221 -15.58 -11.05 -8.50
CA ALA A 221 -16.34 -9.81 -8.66
C ALA A 221 -17.41 -9.63 -7.58
N ILE A 222 -18.16 -10.69 -7.25
CA ILE A 222 -19.16 -10.66 -6.17
C ILE A 222 -18.47 -10.39 -4.82
N CYS A 223 -17.36 -11.07 -4.53
CA CYS A 223 -16.58 -10.84 -3.32
C CYS A 223 -16.11 -9.37 -3.22
N PHE A 224 -15.59 -8.83 -4.32
CA PHE A 224 -15.16 -7.43 -4.39
C PHE A 224 -16.30 -6.45 -4.13
N ILE A 225 -17.48 -6.68 -4.71
CA ILE A 225 -18.68 -5.85 -4.49
C ILE A 225 -19.10 -5.90 -3.02
N ILE A 226 -19.20 -7.09 -2.42
CA ILE A 226 -19.58 -7.26 -1.01
C ILE A 226 -18.59 -6.52 -0.11
N LEU A 227 -17.28 -6.73 -0.30
CA LEU A 227 -16.24 -6.06 0.49
C LEU A 227 -16.26 -4.53 0.32
N THR A 228 -16.59 -4.04 -0.88
CA THR A 228 -16.73 -2.60 -1.14
C THR A 228 -17.92 -2.03 -0.36
N VAL A 229 -19.06 -2.72 -0.36
CA VAL A 229 -20.26 -2.31 0.38
C VAL A 229 -20.02 -2.42 1.90
N GLU A 230 -19.40 -3.51 2.36
CA GLU A 230 -19.02 -3.72 3.77
C GLU A 230 -18.09 -2.60 4.25
N SER A 231 -17.06 -2.27 3.48
CA SER A 231 -16.11 -1.19 3.80
C SER A 231 -16.82 0.16 3.84
N ALA A 232 -17.69 0.46 2.87
CA ALA A 232 -18.46 1.70 2.85
C ALA A 232 -19.40 1.83 4.06
N ILE A 233 -20.09 0.75 4.43
CA ILE A 233 -20.95 0.72 5.62
C ILE A 233 -20.11 0.81 6.90
N GLY A 234 -18.95 0.16 6.96
CA GLY A 234 -18.03 0.25 8.08
C GLY A 234 -17.54 1.69 8.31
N ILE A 235 -17.14 2.38 7.24
CA ILE A 235 -16.78 3.81 7.28
C ILE A 235 -17.98 4.66 7.70
N ASN A 236 -19.17 4.34 7.19
CA ASN A 236 -20.39 5.03 7.54
C ASN A 236 -20.74 4.86 9.04
N VAL A 237 -20.69 3.65 9.59
CA VAL A 237 -20.89 3.40 11.03
C VAL A 237 -19.84 4.15 11.87
N TYR A 238 -18.58 4.19 11.40
CA TYR A 238 -17.50 4.89 12.09
C TYR A 238 -17.74 6.41 12.15
N THR A 239 -18.09 7.03 11.02
CA THR A 239 -18.16 8.49 10.86
C THR A 239 -19.52 9.10 11.18
N PHE A 240 -20.61 8.40 10.91
CA PHE A 240 -21.95 8.96 10.94
C PHE A 240 -22.45 9.18 12.37
N SER A 241 -22.90 10.40 12.67
CA SER A 241 -23.55 10.72 13.93
C SER A 241 -25.03 10.34 13.88
N PHE A 242 -25.47 9.55 14.85
CA PHE A 242 -26.87 9.19 14.99
C PHE A 242 -27.51 10.12 16.01
N VAL A 243 -28.11 11.22 15.54
CA VAL A 243 -28.76 12.22 16.42
C VAL A 243 -29.77 11.56 17.38
N ALA A 244 -30.48 10.54 16.92
CA ALA A 244 -31.42 9.76 17.72
C ALA A 244 -30.77 8.98 18.88
N CYS A 245 -29.46 8.74 18.86
CA CYS A 245 -28.72 8.06 19.92
C CYS A 245 -28.04 9.03 20.90
N GLY A 246 -28.25 10.34 20.76
CA GLY A 246 -27.58 11.38 21.54
C GLY A 246 -26.56 12.19 20.73
N GLU A 247 -26.19 13.36 21.26
CA GLU A 247 -25.17 14.22 20.66
C GLU A 247 -23.80 13.53 20.62
N GLY A 248 -23.12 13.61 19.47
CA GLY A 248 -21.77 13.06 19.32
C GLY A 248 -21.71 11.53 19.44
N SER A 249 -22.78 10.83 19.04
CA SER A 249 -22.90 9.36 19.11
C SER A 249 -22.08 8.58 18.08
N SER A 250 -21.30 9.22 17.19
CA SER A 250 -20.45 8.47 16.26
C SER A 250 -19.22 7.92 16.96
N TYR A 251 -18.73 6.77 16.50
CA TYR A 251 -17.48 6.21 17.02
C TYR A 251 -16.31 7.19 16.81
N HIS A 252 -16.33 7.90 15.68
CA HIS A 252 -15.39 8.97 15.39
C HIS A 252 -15.42 10.09 16.45
N SER A 253 -16.58 10.65 16.78
CA SER A 253 -16.68 11.73 17.79
C SER A 253 -16.32 11.28 19.21
N HIS A 254 -16.46 9.99 19.49
CA HIS A 254 -15.99 9.35 20.73
C HIS A 254 -14.48 9.02 20.73
N ALA A 255 -13.72 9.42 19.70
CA ALA A 255 -12.29 9.18 19.57
C ALA A 255 -11.92 7.68 19.51
N PHE A 256 -12.75 6.86 18.87
CA PHE A 256 -12.34 5.53 18.45
C PHE A 256 -11.38 5.63 17.26
N GLU A 257 -10.43 4.70 17.22
CA GLU A 257 -9.58 4.45 16.06
C GLU A 257 -10.03 3.19 15.31
N LEU A 258 -9.71 3.17 14.02
CA LEU A 258 -9.76 1.95 13.23
C LEU A 258 -8.74 0.96 13.78
N SER A 259 -9.15 -0.29 13.97
CA SER A 259 -8.33 -1.35 14.54
C SER A 259 -8.17 -2.50 13.54
N VAL A 260 -7.56 -3.58 14.01
CA VAL A 260 -7.07 -4.70 13.19
C VAL A 260 -8.17 -5.30 12.32
N GLY A 261 -9.39 -5.47 12.84
CA GLY A 261 -10.47 -6.08 12.08
C GLY A 261 -10.83 -5.29 10.83
N PHE A 262 -11.07 -3.99 10.97
CA PHE A 262 -11.38 -3.15 9.82
C PHE A 262 -10.19 -3.05 8.85
N ALA A 263 -8.96 -2.93 9.36
CA ALA A 263 -7.76 -2.90 8.52
C ALA A 263 -7.60 -4.19 7.68
N LEU A 264 -7.87 -5.36 8.28
CA LEU A 264 -7.85 -6.64 7.57
C LEU A 264 -8.96 -6.75 6.52
N THR A 265 -10.16 -6.21 6.78
CA THR A 265 -11.22 -6.11 5.76
C THR A 265 -10.80 -5.24 4.58
N ILE A 266 -10.13 -4.11 4.82
CA ILE A 266 -9.60 -3.25 3.74
C ILE A 266 -8.45 -3.95 2.98
N ALA A 267 -7.58 -4.68 3.68
CA ALA A 267 -6.53 -5.48 3.04
C ALA A 267 -7.12 -6.59 2.18
N ALA A 268 -8.13 -7.30 2.68
CA ALA A 268 -8.93 -8.28 1.95
C ALA A 268 -9.55 -7.68 0.68
N TRP A 269 -10.14 -6.48 0.78
CA TRP A 269 -10.67 -5.74 -0.36
C TRP A 269 -9.60 -5.46 -1.42
N ALA A 270 -8.42 -4.97 -1.02
CA ALA A 270 -7.31 -4.69 -1.93
C ALA A 270 -6.76 -5.96 -2.61
N ILE A 271 -6.59 -7.05 -1.85
CA ILE A 271 -6.17 -8.36 -2.38
C ILE A 271 -7.19 -8.90 -3.38
N THR A 272 -8.49 -8.75 -3.08
CA THR A 272 -9.57 -9.18 -3.99
C THR A 272 -9.54 -8.38 -5.29
N ALA A 273 -9.32 -7.07 -5.22
CA ALA A 273 -9.18 -6.22 -6.40
C ALA A 273 -7.99 -6.66 -7.27
N PHE A 274 -6.83 -6.88 -6.66
CA PHE A 274 -5.64 -7.39 -7.35
C PHE A 274 -5.90 -8.76 -7.98
N ALA A 275 -6.50 -9.70 -7.24
CA ALA A 275 -6.86 -11.01 -7.76
C ALA A 275 -7.84 -10.89 -8.95
N GLY A 276 -8.80 -9.97 -8.89
CA GLY A 276 -9.72 -9.68 -9.99
C GLY A 276 -8.99 -9.27 -11.27
N ILE A 277 -8.02 -8.37 -11.16
CA ILE A 277 -7.17 -7.94 -12.27
C ILE A 277 -6.40 -9.14 -12.84
N VAL A 278 -5.81 -9.98 -11.99
CA VAL A 278 -5.00 -11.15 -12.38
C VAL A 278 -5.85 -12.23 -13.08
N VAL A 279 -7.07 -12.52 -12.61
CA VAL A 279 -7.96 -13.50 -13.26
C VAL A 279 -8.48 -12.98 -14.60
N TYR A 280 -8.82 -11.69 -14.66
CA TYR A 280 -9.41 -11.08 -15.85
C TYR A 280 -8.39 -10.93 -16.99
N ASN A 281 -7.21 -10.37 -16.70
CA ASN A 281 -6.24 -10.01 -17.73
C ASN A 281 -5.41 -11.17 -18.30
N LYS A 282 -5.41 -12.37 -17.68
CA LYS A 282 -4.49 -13.47 -18.06
C LYS A 282 -3.06 -12.93 -18.17
N VAL A 283 -2.40 -12.59 -17.06
CA VAL A 283 -1.03 -12.08 -17.11
C VAL A 283 -0.13 -13.19 -17.67
N PRO A 284 0.27 -13.17 -18.95
CA PRO A 284 1.20 -14.16 -19.46
C PRO A 284 2.57 -13.72 -18.97
N PHE A 285 3.30 -14.59 -18.28
CA PHE A 285 4.71 -14.36 -18.04
C PHE A 285 5.47 -14.99 -19.22
N PRO A 286 5.93 -14.19 -20.21
CA PRO A 286 6.79 -14.73 -21.25
C PRO A 286 8.10 -15.17 -20.60
N ARG A 287 8.63 -16.36 -20.89
CA ARG A 287 9.91 -16.86 -20.33
C ARG A 287 11.18 -16.27 -20.97
N ASP A 288 11.07 -15.14 -21.65
CA ASP A 288 12.15 -14.56 -22.47
C ASP A 288 12.85 -13.37 -21.80
N GLU A 289 13.81 -12.74 -22.49
CA GLU A 289 14.47 -11.47 -22.10
C GLU A 289 13.49 -10.36 -21.69
N ARG A 290 12.23 -10.45 -22.13
CA ARG A 290 11.12 -9.57 -21.71
C ARG A 290 10.87 -9.61 -20.20
N ILE A 291 11.13 -10.72 -19.50
CA ILE A 291 11.03 -10.78 -18.01
C ILE A 291 11.92 -9.74 -17.38
N VAL A 292 13.17 -9.62 -17.86
CA VAL A 292 14.13 -8.68 -17.31
C VAL A 292 13.62 -7.25 -17.50
N ALA A 293 13.04 -6.93 -18.67
CA ALA A 293 12.43 -5.63 -18.92
C ALA A 293 11.24 -5.35 -17.98
N TYR A 294 10.34 -6.33 -17.77
CA TYR A 294 9.23 -6.19 -16.83
C TYR A 294 9.70 -6.06 -15.38
N GLY A 295 10.73 -6.81 -14.98
CA GLY A 295 11.34 -6.73 -13.65
C GLY A 295 11.96 -5.36 -13.40
N ILE A 296 12.72 -4.83 -14.36
CA ILE A 296 13.29 -3.47 -14.29
C ILE A 296 12.17 -2.43 -14.16
N GLN A 297 11.09 -2.54 -14.93
CA GLN A 297 9.97 -1.62 -14.84
C GLN A 297 9.24 -1.73 -13.49
N ALA A 298 9.03 -2.94 -12.97
CA ALA A 298 8.41 -3.16 -11.67
C ALA A 298 9.28 -2.61 -10.53
N PHE A 299 10.59 -2.86 -10.58
CA PHE A 299 11.58 -2.29 -9.67
C PHE A 299 11.50 -0.76 -9.65
N ASP A 300 11.52 -0.12 -10.82
CA ASP A 300 11.47 1.35 -10.95
C ASP A 300 10.16 1.92 -10.35
N MET A 301 9.03 1.28 -10.65
CA MET A 301 7.72 1.69 -10.11
C MET A 301 7.65 1.53 -8.59
N LEU A 302 8.14 0.42 -8.05
CA LEU A 302 8.19 0.19 -6.60
C LEU A 302 9.13 1.18 -5.91
N ALA A 303 10.29 1.48 -6.51
CA ALA A 303 11.22 2.48 -6.02
C ALA A 303 10.62 3.89 -6.02
N PHE A 304 9.87 4.24 -7.07
CA PHE A 304 9.14 5.50 -7.14
C PHE A 304 8.08 5.63 -6.04
N ILE A 305 7.26 4.59 -5.83
CA ILE A 305 6.24 4.57 -4.78
C ILE A 305 6.90 4.66 -3.39
N ALA A 306 7.98 3.91 -3.17
CA ALA A 306 8.74 3.95 -1.92
C ALA A 306 9.34 5.34 -1.66
N PHE A 307 9.87 6.01 -2.69
CA PHE A 307 10.35 7.38 -2.59
C PHE A 307 9.24 8.35 -2.15
N LEU A 308 8.05 8.25 -2.76
CA LEU A 308 6.90 9.07 -2.37
C LEU A 308 6.47 8.78 -0.93
N PHE A 309 6.40 7.50 -0.54
CA PHE A 309 6.01 7.11 0.81
C PHE A 309 7.03 7.56 1.86
N SER A 310 8.33 7.42 1.62
CA SER A 310 9.37 7.95 2.52
C SER A 310 9.27 9.47 2.65
N THR A 311 9.04 10.18 1.55
CA THR A 311 8.92 11.64 1.55
C THR A 311 7.70 12.11 2.34
N VAL A 312 6.54 11.49 2.11
CA VAL A 312 5.29 11.82 2.81
C VAL A 312 5.38 11.40 4.28
N ALA A 313 5.95 10.24 4.59
CA ALA A 313 6.13 9.73 5.96
C ALA A 313 6.87 10.72 6.85
N CYS A 314 7.86 11.45 6.31
CA CYS A 314 8.57 12.48 7.07
C CYS A 314 7.64 13.62 7.50
N ALA A 315 6.69 14.04 6.67
CA ALA A 315 5.86 15.23 6.90
C ALA A 315 4.60 15.00 7.75
N ILE A 316 4.22 13.75 7.97
CA ILE A 316 2.99 13.37 8.70
C ILE A 316 3.33 12.77 10.07
N PRO A 317 2.38 12.73 11.03
CA PRO A 317 2.68 12.21 12.36
C PRO A 317 2.97 10.70 12.31
N LEU A 318 3.95 10.29 13.11
CA LEU A 318 4.35 8.89 13.28
C LEU A 318 3.42 8.17 14.24
N TRP A 319 2.99 8.85 15.29
CA TRP A 319 1.97 8.40 16.22
C TRP A 319 1.20 9.59 16.79
N PHE A 320 0.01 9.34 17.31
CA PHE A 320 -0.81 10.37 17.95
C PHE A 320 -1.53 9.80 19.17
N TYR A 321 -1.99 10.69 20.05
CA TYR A 321 -2.83 10.36 21.19
C TYR A 321 -4.06 11.28 21.20
N LYS A 322 -5.23 10.68 21.38
CA LYS A 322 -6.50 11.41 21.51
C LYS A 322 -6.97 11.36 22.95
N ASP A 323 -6.89 12.48 23.63
CA ASP A 323 -7.55 12.69 24.92
C ASP A 323 -9.00 13.13 24.66
N SER A 324 -9.95 12.20 24.79
CA SER A 324 -11.36 12.54 24.58
C SER A 324 -11.96 13.37 25.73
N ALA A 325 -11.41 13.27 26.94
CA ALA A 325 -11.93 13.99 28.10
C ALA A 325 -11.57 15.47 28.01
N ARG A 326 -10.32 15.77 27.62
CA ARG A 326 -9.86 17.15 27.40
C ARG A 326 -10.09 17.66 25.98
N ARG A 327 -10.55 16.80 25.06
CA ARG A 327 -10.66 17.08 23.62
C ARG A 327 -9.33 17.57 23.03
N ILE A 328 -8.23 16.93 23.40
CA ILE A 328 -6.88 17.27 22.92
C ILE A 328 -6.37 16.16 22.00
N LEU A 329 -5.77 16.55 20.88
CA LEU A 329 -5.02 15.67 19.99
C LEU A 329 -3.53 16.03 20.09
N THR A 330 -2.74 15.06 20.54
CA THR A 330 -1.28 15.16 20.58
C THR A 330 -0.68 14.34 19.45
N GLU A 331 0.00 14.98 18.53
CA GLU A 331 0.61 14.37 17.35
C GLU A 331 2.13 14.43 17.46
N VAL A 332 2.80 13.30 17.23
CA VAL A 332 4.25 13.21 17.31
C VAL A 332 4.81 13.04 15.91
N PHE A 333 5.55 14.05 15.46
CA PHE A 333 6.33 14.05 14.23
C PHE A 333 7.80 13.71 14.55
N LEU A 334 8.62 13.49 13.52
CA LEU A 334 10.05 13.20 13.70
C LEU A 334 10.82 14.29 14.48
N TRP A 335 10.43 15.56 14.36
CA TRP A 335 11.16 16.71 14.94
C TRP A 335 10.38 17.51 15.98
N LYS A 336 9.07 17.29 16.11
CA LYS A 336 8.20 18.05 17.02
C LYS A 336 6.99 17.25 17.48
N GLU A 337 6.51 17.60 18.67
CA GLU A 337 5.21 17.22 19.17
C GLU A 337 4.25 18.41 18.96
N ARG A 338 3.06 18.14 18.44
CA ARG A 338 2.02 19.13 18.20
C ARG A 338 0.82 18.82 19.08
N TYR A 339 0.34 19.85 19.77
CA TYR A 339 -0.87 19.84 20.56
C TYR A 339 -1.93 20.64 19.82
N SER A 340 -3.09 20.04 19.59
CA SER A 340 -4.22 20.68 18.92
C SER A 340 -5.53 20.29 19.61
N ILE A 341 -6.58 21.06 19.35
CA ILE A 341 -7.92 20.74 19.83
C ILE A 341 -8.52 19.71 18.88
N LEU A 342 -9.01 18.61 19.44
CA LEU A 342 -9.60 17.51 18.71
C LEU A 342 -10.85 17.99 17.94
N TRP A 343 -10.94 17.66 16.65
CA TRP A 343 -12.05 18.02 15.74
C TRP A 343 -12.21 19.52 15.43
N ALA A 344 -11.26 20.38 15.83
CA ALA A 344 -11.29 21.79 15.48
C ALA A 344 -10.47 22.07 14.21
N THR A 345 -11.12 22.57 13.16
CA THR A 345 -10.48 22.86 11.86
C THR A 345 -9.52 24.05 11.89
N ASN A 346 -9.78 25.03 12.76
CA ASN A 346 -8.99 26.27 12.88
C ASN A 346 -8.30 26.41 14.24
N ALA A 347 -8.05 25.31 14.95
CA ALA A 347 -7.42 25.40 16.27
C ALA A 347 -5.97 25.88 16.17
N SER A 348 -5.61 26.82 17.04
CA SER A 348 -4.21 27.17 17.28
C SER A 348 -3.47 25.91 17.74
N SER A 349 -2.50 25.45 16.95
CA SER A 349 -1.67 24.33 17.34
C SER A 349 -0.41 24.82 18.05
N ASN A 350 -0.18 24.35 19.27
CA ASN A 350 1.09 24.57 19.95
C ASN A 350 2.05 23.46 19.53
N SER A 351 3.25 23.81 19.08
CA SER A 351 4.26 22.82 18.74
C SER A 351 5.51 22.96 19.58
N THR A 352 5.92 21.86 20.20
CA THR A 352 7.15 21.76 20.99
C THR A 352 8.15 20.92 20.21
N SER A 353 9.32 21.47 19.93
CA SER A 353 10.40 20.65 19.33
C SER A 353 10.78 19.53 20.29
N VAL A 354 11.08 18.34 19.76
CA VAL A 354 11.48 17.18 20.57
C VAL A 354 12.68 17.51 21.50
N LYS A 355 13.60 18.34 21.03
CA LYS A 355 14.76 18.82 21.83
C LYS A 355 14.34 19.55 23.11
N LYS A 356 13.15 20.16 23.13
CA LYS A 356 12.60 20.92 24.25
C LYS A 356 11.76 20.06 25.21
N LEU A 357 11.65 18.75 25.01
CA LEU A 357 10.96 17.84 25.94
C LEU A 357 11.73 17.62 27.26
N GLY A 358 12.96 18.15 27.36
CA GLY A 358 13.79 18.06 28.57
C GLY A 358 14.41 16.69 28.77
N CYS A 359 14.77 16.00 27.68
CA CYS A 359 15.23 14.62 27.70
C CYS A 359 16.23 14.36 26.58
N ASP A 360 17.51 14.49 26.91
CA ASP A 360 18.58 14.44 25.93
C ASP A 360 18.66 13.08 25.24
N SER A 361 18.54 11.97 26.00
CA SER A 361 18.57 10.62 25.42
C SER A 361 17.51 10.44 24.34
N LEU A 362 16.25 10.78 24.64
CA LEU A 362 15.15 10.74 23.67
C LEU A 362 15.43 11.62 22.45
N SER A 363 15.96 12.83 22.68
CA SER A 363 16.30 13.76 21.60
C SER A 363 17.34 13.17 20.64
N HIS A 364 18.32 12.39 21.11
CA HIS A 364 19.32 11.77 20.25
C HIS A 364 18.71 10.66 19.38
N TYR A 365 17.79 9.87 19.93
CA TYR A 365 17.10 8.83 19.16
C TYR A 365 16.21 9.43 18.06
N PHE A 366 15.46 10.50 18.37
CA PHE A 366 14.69 11.20 17.34
C PHE A 366 15.58 11.85 16.28
N LEU A 367 16.72 12.43 16.67
CA LEU A 367 17.68 12.98 15.71
C LEU A 367 18.26 11.90 14.79
N ALA A 368 18.57 10.72 15.33
CA ALA A 368 18.98 9.56 14.53
C ALA A 368 17.86 9.08 13.61
N ALA A 369 16.63 8.96 14.10
CA ALA A 369 15.49 8.59 13.26
C ALA A 369 15.21 9.61 12.15
N GLU A 370 15.38 10.91 12.43
CA GLU A 370 15.30 11.99 11.46
C GLU A 370 16.40 11.86 10.39
N SER A 371 17.65 11.61 10.80
CA SER A 371 18.75 11.44 9.84
C SER A 371 18.56 10.21 8.96
N PHE A 372 18.16 9.07 9.52
CA PHE A 372 17.83 7.88 8.73
C PHE A 372 16.63 8.11 7.81
N GLY A 373 15.62 8.87 8.25
CA GLY A 373 14.50 9.27 7.40
C GLY A 373 14.93 10.09 6.18
N ILE A 374 15.78 11.10 6.38
CA ILE A 374 16.33 11.92 5.29
C ILE A 374 17.18 11.07 4.34
N VAL A 375 18.06 10.23 4.88
CA VAL A 375 18.91 9.34 4.08
C VAL A 375 18.05 8.34 3.29
N SER A 376 16.99 7.79 3.88
CA SER A 376 16.04 6.91 3.18
C SER A 376 15.39 7.62 1.99
N VAL A 377 14.94 8.87 2.15
CA VAL A 377 14.37 9.67 1.05
C VAL A 377 15.40 9.87 -0.08
N LEU A 378 16.63 10.24 0.26
CA LEU A 378 17.69 10.45 -0.73
C LEU A 378 18.07 9.15 -1.46
N LEU A 379 18.19 8.03 -0.74
CA LEU A 379 18.51 6.74 -1.32
C LEU A 379 17.39 6.21 -2.20
N ASN A 380 16.12 6.31 -1.78
CA ASN A 380 14.98 5.92 -2.61
C ASN A 380 14.88 6.80 -3.87
N GLY A 381 15.07 8.12 -3.72
CA GLY A 381 15.07 9.04 -4.86
C GLY A 381 16.21 8.75 -5.85
N THR A 382 17.41 8.47 -5.36
CA THR A 382 18.57 8.13 -6.21
C THR A 382 18.39 6.76 -6.88
N THR A 383 17.87 5.78 -6.14
CA THR A 383 17.54 4.45 -6.67
C THR A 383 16.51 4.54 -7.77
N PHE A 384 15.47 5.36 -7.61
CA PHE A 384 14.48 5.63 -8.66
C PHE A 384 15.11 6.28 -9.89
N VAL A 385 15.94 7.33 -9.73
CA VAL A 385 16.60 7.97 -10.89
C VAL A 385 17.47 6.97 -11.67
N ILE A 386 18.19 6.09 -10.97
CA ILE A 386 19.02 5.06 -11.61
C ILE A 386 18.16 3.94 -12.20
N GLY A 387 17.06 3.55 -11.55
CA GLY A 387 16.03 2.65 -12.07
C GLY A 387 15.43 3.16 -13.39
N PHE A 388 15.11 4.45 -13.44
CA PHE A 388 14.63 5.09 -14.66
C PHE A 388 15.70 5.08 -15.77
N LEU A 389 16.98 5.29 -15.44
CA LEU A 389 18.08 5.15 -16.39
C LEU A 389 18.25 3.69 -16.88
N LEU A 390 17.96 2.70 -16.03
CA LEU A 390 17.91 1.29 -16.42
C LEU A 390 16.79 1.01 -17.42
N VAL A 391 15.58 1.55 -17.17
CA VAL A 391 14.45 1.44 -18.11
C VAL A 391 14.80 2.05 -19.48
N LYS A 392 15.65 3.08 -19.51
CA LYS A 392 16.16 3.69 -20.75
C LYS A 392 17.27 2.90 -21.45
N GLY A 393 17.67 1.75 -20.92
CA GLY A 393 18.64 0.85 -21.56
C GLY A 393 20.10 1.22 -21.34
N LEU A 394 20.43 2.01 -20.32
CA LEU A 394 21.83 2.32 -20.01
C LEU A 394 22.53 1.07 -19.44
N VAL A 395 23.40 0.46 -20.24
CA VAL A 395 24.15 -0.74 -19.85
C VAL A 395 25.17 -0.40 -18.76
N GLY A 396 25.21 -1.19 -17.69
CA GLY A 396 26.21 -1.08 -16.61
C GLY A 396 25.71 -0.43 -15.32
N VAL A 397 24.55 0.23 -15.31
CA VAL A 397 23.99 0.81 -14.07
C VAL A 397 23.27 -0.20 -13.17
N THR A 398 23.03 -1.43 -13.64
CA THR A 398 22.26 -2.45 -12.90
C THR A 398 22.88 -2.78 -11.55
N LYS A 399 24.21 -2.92 -11.51
CA LYS A 399 24.93 -3.20 -10.26
C LYS A 399 24.75 -2.07 -9.24
N TYR A 400 24.81 -0.82 -9.69
CA TYR A 400 24.63 0.35 -8.82
C TYR A 400 23.19 0.48 -8.33
N ALA A 401 22.20 0.23 -9.20
CA ALA A 401 20.79 0.25 -8.83
C ALA A 401 20.46 -0.79 -7.75
N LEU A 402 20.95 -2.03 -7.91
CA LEU A 402 20.76 -3.09 -6.93
C LEU A 402 21.46 -2.77 -5.60
N MET A 403 22.72 -2.32 -5.64
CA MET A 403 23.46 -1.95 -4.43
C MET A 403 22.76 -0.82 -3.67
N LEU A 404 22.26 0.20 -4.38
CA LEU A 404 21.49 1.27 -3.75
C LEU A 404 20.13 0.79 -3.23
N GLY A 405 19.45 -0.10 -3.94
CA GLY A 405 18.23 -0.75 -3.48
C GLY A 405 18.43 -1.51 -2.16
N TYR A 406 19.51 -2.29 -2.06
CA TYR A 406 19.89 -3.00 -0.83
C TYR A 406 20.22 -2.04 0.31
N ILE A 407 21.06 -1.03 0.08
CA ILE A 407 21.43 -0.03 1.10
C ILE A 407 20.18 0.73 1.57
N SER A 408 19.31 1.15 0.65
CA SER A 408 18.07 1.84 0.98
C SER A 408 17.14 0.98 1.83
N THR A 409 17.01 -0.29 1.47
CA THR A 409 16.24 -1.28 2.23
C THR A 409 16.78 -1.42 3.65
N MET A 410 18.10 -1.55 3.82
CA MET A 410 18.74 -1.64 5.14
C MET A 410 18.51 -0.39 5.98
N VAL A 411 18.69 0.79 5.38
CA VAL A 411 18.45 2.08 6.06
C VAL A 411 17.00 2.23 6.50
N ALA A 412 16.04 1.83 5.65
CA ALA A 412 14.62 1.85 6.00
C ALA A 412 14.29 0.91 7.17
N PHE A 413 14.90 -0.29 7.20
CA PHE A 413 14.75 -1.21 8.34
C PHE A 413 15.38 -0.67 9.62
N LEU A 414 16.56 -0.04 9.56
CA LEU A 414 17.18 0.61 10.71
C LEU A 414 16.32 1.76 11.25
N GLN A 415 15.75 2.58 10.36
CA GLN A 415 14.80 3.62 10.72
C GLN A 415 13.59 3.02 11.44
N TRP A 416 13.00 1.96 10.90
CA TRP A 416 11.87 1.29 11.53
C TRP A 416 12.22 0.75 12.93
N ILE A 417 13.36 0.07 13.08
CA ILE A 417 13.82 -0.44 14.38
C ILE A 417 13.96 0.71 15.39
N LEU A 418 14.56 1.84 14.99
CA LEU A 418 14.69 3.02 15.85
C LEU A 418 13.33 3.60 16.25
N LEU A 419 12.38 3.69 15.33
CA LEU A 419 11.02 4.16 15.62
C LEU A 419 10.32 3.25 16.63
N ILE A 420 10.47 1.93 16.50
CA ILE A 420 9.95 0.96 17.48
C ILE A 420 10.62 1.14 18.85
N CYS A 421 11.94 1.31 18.89
CA CYS A 421 12.67 1.58 20.14
C CYS A 421 12.19 2.86 20.83
N ILE A 422 11.97 3.94 20.06
CA ILE A 422 11.42 5.20 20.61
C ILE A 422 10.02 4.96 21.17
N TYR A 423 9.16 4.26 20.42
CA TYR A 423 7.76 4.07 20.77
C TYR A 423 7.56 3.18 22.01
N TYR A 424 8.32 2.09 22.13
CA TYR A 424 8.27 1.18 23.29
C TYR A 424 9.20 1.57 24.44
N GLY A 425 10.13 2.50 24.21
CA GLY A 425 11.05 2.98 25.24
C GLY A 425 10.34 3.77 26.35
N ASP A 426 10.88 3.64 27.56
CA ASP A 426 10.50 4.47 28.70
C ASP A 426 11.56 5.57 28.88
N TRP A 427 11.18 6.81 28.60
CA TRP A 427 12.09 7.94 28.57
C TRP A 427 11.81 8.92 29.72
N CYS A 428 12.89 9.47 30.26
CA CYS A 428 12.84 10.52 31.29
C CYS A 428 12.01 10.07 32.52
N SER A 429 12.33 8.87 33.02
CA SER A 429 11.71 8.27 34.22
C SER A 429 10.18 8.12 34.13
N GLY A 430 9.64 7.67 33.00
CA GLY A 430 8.19 7.53 32.82
C GLY A 430 7.50 8.77 32.27
N ARG A 431 8.17 9.92 32.20
CA ARG A 431 7.55 11.18 31.75
C ARG A 431 7.16 11.09 30.27
N VAL A 432 7.98 10.44 29.44
CA VAL A 432 7.68 10.23 28.03
C VAL A 432 7.74 8.73 27.73
N ALA A 433 6.57 8.11 27.64
CA ALA A 433 6.44 6.70 27.32
C ALA A 433 5.24 6.51 26.39
N TYR A 434 5.46 6.55 25.08
CA TYR A 434 4.38 6.60 24.08
C TYR A 434 3.48 5.38 24.14
N HIS A 435 4.06 4.18 24.18
CA HIS A 435 3.30 2.94 24.32
C HIS A 435 2.49 2.90 25.64
N ARG A 436 3.12 3.24 26.78
CA ARG A 436 2.46 3.23 28.10
C ARG A 436 1.32 4.25 28.18
N LYS A 437 1.49 5.41 27.56
CA LYS A 437 0.50 6.48 27.45
C LYS A 437 -0.53 6.26 26.34
N LYS A 438 -0.56 5.08 25.72
CA LYS A 438 -1.58 4.67 24.74
C LYS A 438 -1.60 5.51 23.46
N TYR A 439 -0.44 6.01 23.03
CA TYR A 439 -0.31 6.56 21.68
C TYR A 439 -0.58 5.47 20.65
N VAL A 440 -1.15 5.85 19.52
CA VAL A 440 -1.49 4.97 18.40
C VAL A 440 -0.52 5.26 17.26
N MET A 441 0.07 4.19 16.69
CA MET A 441 0.89 4.30 15.49
C MET A 441 0.05 4.83 14.33
N ALA A 442 0.55 5.87 13.67
CA ALA A 442 -0.17 6.62 12.67
C ALA A 442 0.35 6.34 11.25
N ALA A 443 -0.20 7.05 10.27
CA ALA A 443 0.13 6.88 8.87
C ALA A 443 1.62 7.12 8.56
N GLY A 444 2.31 8.02 9.28
CA GLY A 444 3.75 8.25 9.05
C GLY A 444 4.59 7.01 9.31
N PHE A 445 4.31 6.32 10.41
CA PHE A 445 4.95 5.06 10.73
C PHE A 445 4.61 3.99 9.68
N ALA A 446 3.32 3.85 9.34
CA ALA A 446 2.88 2.86 8.36
C ALA A 446 3.49 3.10 6.97
N LEU A 447 3.56 4.33 6.49
CA LEU A 447 4.20 4.68 5.21
C LEU A 447 5.70 4.42 5.23
N SER A 448 6.39 4.71 6.34
CA SER A 448 7.81 4.42 6.50
C SER A 448 8.09 2.92 6.40
N VAL A 449 7.30 2.08 7.07
CA VAL A 449 7.41 0.62 6.98
C VAL A 449 7.07 0.13 5.57
N THR A 450 5.97 0.64 5.00
CA THR A 450 5.53 0.25 3.64
C THR A 450 6.59 0.58 2.60
N ALA A 451 7.24 1.74 2.68
CA ALA A 451 8.35 2.11 1.80
C ALA A 451 9.51 1.10 1.88
N GLY A 452 9.90 0.69 3.10
CA GLY A 452 10.94 -0.32 3.30
C GLY A 452 10.58 -1.67 2.69
N VAL A 453 9.33 -2.13 2.87
CA VAL A 453 8.85 -3.39 2.29
C VAL A 453 8.79 -3.34 0.76
N LEU A 454 8.29 -2.24 0.19
CA LEU A 454 8.23 -2.07 -1.28
C LEU A 454 9.63 -2.07 -1.89
N MET A 455 10.61 -1.45 -1.25
CA MET A 455 12.01 -1.51 -1.69
C MET A 455 12.61 -2.90 -1.57
N ALA A 456 12.32 -3.61 -0.47
CA ALA A 456 12.80 -4.97 -0.28
C ALA A 456 12.26 -5.91 -1.38
N VAL A 457 10.94 -5.82 -1.66
CA VAL A 457 10.30 -6.58 -2.72
C VAL A 457 10.86 -6.18 -4.08
N GLY A 458 10.93 -4.88 -4.38
CA GLY A 458 11.48 -4.38 -5.64
C GLY A 458 12.90 -4.87 -5.89
N THR A 459 13.77 -4.81 -4.89
CA THR A 459 15.18 -5.23 -5.00
C THR A 459 15.32 -6.77 -5.13
N SER A 460 14.33 -7.53 -4.67
CA SER A 460 14.32 -9.00 -4.77
C SER A 460 13.77 -9.54 -6.10
N LEU A 461 13.02 -8.70 -6.85
CA LEU A 461 12.55 -8.98 -8.20
C LEU A 461 13.67 -8.74 -9.22
#